data_AF-A0A2V2UAX3-F1
#
_entry.id   AF-A0A2V2UAX3-F1
#
_cell.length_a   1.000
_cell.length_b   1.000
_cell.length_c   1.000
_cell.angle_alpha   90.00
_cell.angle_beta   90.00
_cell.angle_gamma   90.00
#
_symmetry.space_group_name_H-M   'P 1'
#
loop_
_entity.id
_entity.type
_entity.pdbx_description
1 polymer ?
#
loop_
_entity_poly.entity_id
_entity_poly.type
_entity_poly.pdbx_seq_one_letter_code
_entity_poly.pdbx_strand_id
1 'polypeptide(L)'
;MVGFLNSVFRKMAPIEIPRYLWTREKLIDELFLHLARISEIVTNENGEKIAVRKYYPLATELERWIPIARPPPEFIVDKSDFNDRLRKELLDEITSDDARQDVLKEAVGRIFENLNFERHHLSIARNLKVRLECAKTRLHSFF
;
A
#
# COMPACT_ATOMS: atom_id res chain seq x y z
N MET A 1 -35.10 45.46 37.56
CA MET A 1 -35.07 44.05 38.01
C MET A 1 -35.14 43.19 36.76
N VAL A 2 -33.99 42.95 36.13
CA VAL A 2 -33.88 42.25 34.84
C VAL A 2 -33.16 40.96 35.11
N GLY A 3 -33.83 39.83 34.90
CA GLY A 3 -33.18 38.54 35.04
C GLY A 3 -34.23 37.45 34.99
N PHE A 4 -34.54 36.95 33.79
CA PHE A 4 -35.00 35.58 33.59
C PHE A 4 -35.07 35.20 32.10
N LEU A 5 -33.98 35.36 31.35
CA LEU A 5 -33.87 34.80 29.99
C LEU A 5 -32.43 34.39 29.70
N ASN A 6 -31.89 33.41 30.44
CA ASN A 6 -30.64 32.74 30.08
C ASN A 6 -30.65 31.31 30.64
N SER A 7 -31.50 30.44 30.10
CA SER A 7 -31.41 29.01 30.42
C SER A 7 -32.10 28.10 29.38
N VAL A 8 -31.84 28.28 28.08
CA VAL A 8 -32.13 27.22 27.10
C VAL A 8 -31.09 27.21 25.96
N PHE A 9 -29.80 27.30 26.28
CA PHE A 9 -28.78 26.76 25.39
C PHE A 9 -28.18 25.55 26.08
N ARG A 10 -28.88 24.43 25.90
CA ARG A 10 -28.38 23.08 26.16
C ARG A 10 -27.03 23.01 25.45
N LYS A 11 -25.94 22.84 26.20
CA LYS A 11 -24.63 22.49 25.64
C LYS A 11 -24.80 21.18 24.88
N MET A 12 -25.10 21.25 23.60
CA MET A 12 -24.89 20.13 22.70
C MET A 12 -23.38 19.92 22.69
N ALA A 13 -22.94 18.79 23.24
CA ALA A 13 -21.59 18.32 23.05
C ALA A 13 -21.27 18.39 21.54
N PRO A 14 -20.04 18.75 21.14
CA PRO A 14 -19.67 18.67 19.75
C PRO A 14 -20.02 17.27 19.26
N ILE A 15 -20.80 17.18 18.19
CA ILE A 15 -21.03 15.92 17.49
C ILE A 15 -19.63 15.50 17.05
N GLU A 16 -19.06 14.50 17.73
CA GLU A 16 -17.84 13.85 17.26
C GLU A 16 -18.20 13.23 15.91
N ILE A 17 -17.83 13.93 14.83
CA ILE A 17 -17.94 13.37 13.48
C ILE A 17 -17.08 12.10 13.55
N PRO A 18 -17.66 10.90 13.40
CA PRO A 18 -16.86 9.69 13.42
C PRO A 18 -15.78 9.85 12.36
N ARG A 19 -14.51 9.72 12.78
CA ARG A 19 -13.38 9.73 11.85
C ARG A 19 -13.73 8.76 10.73
N TYR A 20 -13.84 9.26 9.50
CA TYR A 20 -14.13 8.45 8.33
C TYR A 20 -13.01 7.42 8.14
N LEU A 21 -13.16 6.25 8.78
CA LEU A 21 -12.33 5.08 8.53
C LEU A 21 -12.56 4.66 7.09
N TRP A 22 -11.49 4.32 6.38
CA TRP A 22 -11.65 3.76 5.05
C TRP A 22 -12.25 2.36 5.17
N THR A 23 -13.15 2.04 4.23
CA THR A 23 -13.52 0.63 4.05
C THR A 23 -12.30 -0.13 3.56
N ARG A 24 -12.32 -1.45 3.74
CA ARG A 24 -11.25 -2.34 3.30
C ARG A 24 -10.96 -2.17 1.80
N GLU A 25 -12.01 -2.11 0.98
CA GLU A 25 -11.92 -1.96 -0.47
C GLU A 25 -11.29 -0.62 -0.84
N LYS A 26 -11.70 0.46 -0.17
CA LYS A 26 -11.11 1.78 -0.37
C LYS A 26 -9.63 1.79 -0.02
N LEU A 27 -9.24 1.15 1.08
CA LEU A 27 -7.83 1.06 1.47
C LEU A 27 -7.01 0.27 0.43
N ILE A 28 -7.55 -0.84 -0.08
CA ILE A 28 -6.90 -1.62 -1.14
C ILE A 28 -6.73 -0.79 -2.42
N ASP A 29 -7.79 -0.09 -2.85
CA ASP A 29 -7.78 0.76 -4.04
C ASP A 29 -6.72 1.86 -3.92
N GLU A 30 -6.74 2.60 -2.81
CA GLU A 30 -5.83 3.71 -2.54
C GLU A 30 -4.38 3.22 -2.41
N LEU A 31 -4.17 2.08 -1.74
CA LEU A 31 -2.85 1.47 -1.61
C LEU A 31 -2.31 1.03 -2.97
N PHE A 32 -3.12 0.37 -3.79
CA PHE A 32 -2.74 -0.01 -5.16
C PHE A 32 -2.38 1.22 -6.00
N LEU A 33 -3.25 2.24 -6.03
CA LEU A 33 -3.03 3.46 -6.81
C LEU A 33 -1.77 4.20 -6.35
N HIS A 34 -1.53 4.25 -5.05
CA HIS A 34 -0.32 4.85 -4.48
C HIS A 34 0.93 4.09 -4.90
N LEU A 35 0.94 2.75 -4.72
CA LEU A 35 2.05 1.88 -5.14
C LEU A 35 2.33 1.96 -6.64
N ALA A 36 1.28 2.02 -7.47
CA ALA A 36 1.43 2.08 -8.91
C ALA A 36 2.01 3.40 -9.42
N ARG A 37 1.91 4.48 -8.64
CA ARG A 37 2.39 5.83 -9.00
C ARG A 37 3.81 6.11 -8.55
N ILE A 38 4.33 5.38 -7.56
CA ILE A 38 5.68 5.61 -7.05
C ILE A 38 6.70 5.35 -8.16
N SER A 39 7.54 6.34 -8.40
CA SER A 39 8.64 6.28 -9.34
C SER A 39 9.96 6.60 -8.65
N GLU A 40 11.02 6.03 -9.19
CA GLU A 40 12.40 6.30 -8.81
C GLU A 40 13.14 6.85 -10.03
N ILE A 41 14.09 7.75 -9.79
CA ILE A 41 14.94 8.29 -10.85
C ILE A 41 16.12 7.34 -11.01
N VAL A 42 16.21 6.71 -12.17
CA VAL A 42 17.32 5.82 -12.54
C VAL A 42 18.14 6.53 -13.61
N THR A 43 19.46 6.38 -13.55
CA THR A 43 20.33 6.87 -14.62
C THR A 43 20.55 5.74 -15.62
N ASN A 44 20.26 5.97 -16.89
CA ASN A 44 20.49 4.99 -17.94
C ASN A 44 21.98 4.91 -18.33
N GLU A 45 22.32 3.97 -19.20
CA GLU A 45 23.69 3.76 -19.71
C GLU A 45 24.27 5.00 -20.41
N ASN A 46 23.40 5.88 -20.93
CA ASN A 46 23.77 7.14 -21.58
C ASN A 46 23.94 8.31 -20.60
N GLY A 47 23.77 8.10 -19.29
CA GLY A 47 23.85 9.14 -18.27
C GLY A 47 22.58 9.97 -18.09
N GLU A 48 21.48 9.62 -18.77
CA GLU A 48 20.21 10.34 -18.69
C GLU A 48 19.38 9.86 -17.49
N LYS A 49 18.73 10.80 -16.81
CA LYS A 49 17.85 10.52 -15.67
C LYS A 49 16.43 10.24 -16.16
N ILE A 50 15.96 9.02 -15.95
CA ILE A 50 14.61 8.58 -16.31
C ILE A 50 13.81 8.22 -15.06
N ALA A 51 12.51 8.54 -15.04
CA ALA A 51 11.61 8.13 -13.99
C ALA A 51 11.01 6.75 -14.32
N VAL A 52 11.28 5.76 -13.49
CA VAL A 52 10.78 4.38 -13.65
C VAL A 52 9.84 4.07 -12.49
N ARG A 53 8.71 3.41 -12.75
CA ARG A 53 7.80 2.96 -11.68
C ARG A 53 8.53 1.96 -10.80
N LYS A 54 8.65 2.20 -9.49
CA LYS A 54 9.46 1.41 -8.56
C LYS A 54 9.06 -0.07 -8.51
N TYR A 55 7.75 -0.31 -8.46
CA TYR A 55 7.19 -1.63 -8.14
C TYR A 55 6.86 -2.51 -9.36
N TYR A 56 6.73 -1.92 -10.55
CA TYR A 56 6.40 -2.67 -11.76
C TYR A 56 7.55 -3.59 -12.23
N PRO A 57 8.82 -3.15 -12.29
CA PRO A 57 9.94 -4.03 -12.62
C PRO A 57 10.07 -5.21 -11.66
N LEU A 58 9.90 -4.97 -10.35
CA LEU A 58 9.89 -6.02 -9.34
C LEU A 58 8.75 -7.02 -9.58
N ALA A 59 7.54 -6.55 -9.88
CA ALA A 59 6.41 -7.43 -10.20
C ALA A 59 6.71 -8.27 -11.46
N THR A 60 7.22 -7.67 -12.53
CA THR A 60 7.59 -8.37 -13.77
C THR A 60 8.65 -9.45 -13.54
N GLU A 61 9.64 -9.18 -12.70
CA GLU A 61 10.66 -10.17 -12.32
C GLU A 61 10.03 -11.33 -11.55
N LEU A 62 9.27 -11.02 -10.50
CA LEU A 62 8.69 -12.00 -9.59
C LEU A 62 7.56 -12.83 -10.24
N GLU A 63 6.87 -12.30 -11.24
CA GLU A 63 5.80 -12.99 -11.99
C GLU A 63 6.26 -14.36 -12.52
N ARG A 64 7.54 -14.46 -12.89
CA ARG A 64 8.17 -15.68 -13.38
C ARG A 64 8.48 -16.69 -12.28
N TRP A 65 8.83 -16.22 -11.10
CA TRP A 65 9.36 -17.04 -10.02
C TRP A 65 8.30 -17.48 -9.00
N ILE A 66 7.28 -16.65 -8.73
CA ILE A 66 6.22 -16.95 -7.75
C ILE A 66 5.56 -18.33 -7.98
N PRO A 67 5.23 -18.75 -9.21
CA PRO A 67 4.60 -20.05 -9.42
C PRO A 67 5.51 -21.26 -9.17
N ILE A 68 6.82 -21.10 -9.38
CA ILE A 68 7.78 -22.22 -9.49
C ILE A 68 8.73 -22.34 -8.30
N ALA A 69 9.07 -21.24 -7.62
CA ALA A 69 10.06 -21.23 -6.55
C ALA A 69 9.55 -21.88 -5.26
N ARG A 70 10.49 -22.46 -4.50
CA ARG A 70 10.25 -23.12 -3.20
C ARG A 70 11.37 -22.71 -2.22
N PRO A 71 11.11 -21.77 -1.28
CA PRO A 71 9.85 -21.05 -1.07
C PRO A 71 9.55 -20.02 -2.18
N PRO A 72 8.27 -19.63 -2.38
CA PRO A 72 7.94 -18.51 -3.28
C PRO A 72 8.62 -17.22 -2.82
N PRO A 73 9.18 -16.41 -3.74
CA PRO A 73 9.76 -15.12 -3.39
C PRO A 73 8.69 -14.15 -2.88
N GLU A 74 9.14 -13.19 -2.08
CA GLU A 74 8.28 -12.19 -1.47
C GLU A 74 8.35 -10.87 -2.24
N PHE A 75 7.20 -10.24 -2.44
CA PHE A 75 7.12 -8.88 -2.96
C PHE A 75 7.41 -7.89 -1.84
N ILE A 76 8.50 -7.13 -1.96
CA ILE A 76 8.93 -6.19 -0.93
C ILE A 76 8.33 -4.81 -1.19
N VAL A 77 7.60 -4.27 -0.21
CA VAL A 77 7.08 -2.90 -0.20
C VAL A 77 7.77 -2.09 0.88
N ASP A 78 8.28 -0.91 0.53
CA ASP A 78 8.93 0.01 1.47
C ASP A 78 7.90 0.83 2.24
N LYS A 79 7.93 0.78 3.57
CA LYS A 79 7.04 1.57 4.43
C LYS A 79 7.25 3.08 4.27
N SER A 80 8.46 3.49 3.90
CA SER A 80 8.79 4.91 3.72
C SER A 80 8.02 5.52 2.55
N ASP A 81 7.64 4.69 1.58
CA ASP A 81 6.89 5.14 0.41
C ASP A 81 5.44 5.51 0.76
N PHE A 82 4.87 5.01 1.86
CA PHE A 82 3.50 5.34 2.25
C PHE A 82 3.38 6.79 2.71
N ASN A 83 2.33 7.47 2.25
CA ASN A 83 1.93 8.76 2.81
C ASN A 83 1.32 8.59 4.21
N ASP A 84 1.21 9.68 4.98
CA ASP A 84 0.75 9.65 6.37
C ASP A 84 -0.65 9.02 6.51
N ARG A 85 -1.53 9.25 5.53
CA ARG A 85 -2.87 8.68 5.54
C ARG A 85 -2.85 7.17 5.39
N LEU A 86 -2.08 6.63 4.45
CA LEU A 86 -1.93 5.19 4.25
C LEU A 86 -1.23 4.53 5.44
N ARG A 87 -0.21 5.18 6.03
CA ARG A 87 0.42 4.67 7.25
C ARG A 87 -0.60 4.54 8.37
N LYS A 88 -1.42 5.57 8.59
CA LYS A 88 -2.46 5.53 9.61
C LYS A 88 -3.46 4.40 9.36
N GLU A 89 -4.09 4.37 8.19
CA GLU A 89 -5.14 3.38 7.90
C GLU A 89 -4.60 1.94 7.86
N LEU A 90 -3.39 1.70 7.35
CA LEU A 90 -2.83 0.36 7.20
C LEU A 90 -2.06 -0.13 8.45
N LEU A 91 -1.29 0.74 9.09
CA LEU A 91 -0.38 0.37 10.18
C LEU A 91 -0.98 0.63 11.56
N ASP A 92 -1.74 1.71 11.73
CA ASP A 92 -2.25 2.12 13.04
C ASP A 92 -3.68 1.60 13.28
N GLU A 93 -4.56 1.66 12.29
CA GLU A 93 -5.97 1.26 12.43
C GLU A 93 -6.18 -0.26 12.29
N ILE A 94 -5.33 -0.96 11.51
CA ILE A 94 -5.38 -2.43 11.39
C ILE A 94 -4.43 -3.05 12.42
N THR A 95 -5.01 -3.62 13.46
CA THR A 95 -4.28 -4.25 14.58
C THR A 95 -3.83 -5.68 14.28
N SER A 96 -4.56 -6.41 13.46
CA SER A 96 -4.21 -7.78 13.06
C SER A 96 -3.17 -7.76 11.93
N ASP A 97 -2.02 -8.38 12.19
CA ASP A 97 -0.98 -8.53 11.17
C ASP A 97 -1.48 -9.33 9.96
N ASP A 98 -2.30 -10.37 10.18
CA ASP A 98 -2.88 -11.17 9.09
C ASP A 98 -3.81 -10.31 8.21
N ALA A 99 -4.69 -9.51 8.83
CA ALA A 99 -5.56 -8.61 8.08
C ALA A 99 -4.78 -7.55 7.29
N ARG A 100 -3.67 -7.06 7.86
CA ARG A 100 -2.78 -6.12 7.17
C ARG A 100 -2.09 -6.78 5.97
N GLN A 101 -1.63 -8.03 6.14
CA GLN A 101 -1.03 -8.80 5.07
C GLN A 101 -2.04 -9.09 3.96
N ASP A 102 -3.30 -9.40 4.28
CA ASP A 102 -4.34 -9.62 3.28
C ASP A 102 -4.60 -8.36 2.45
N VAL A 103 -4.72 -7.19 3.09
CA VAL A 103 -4.89 -5.90 2.40
C VAL A 103 -3.69 -5.60 1.49
N LEU A 104 -2.47 -5.79 1.98
CA LEU A 104 -1.24 -5.60 1.21
C LEU A 104 -1.17 -6.56 0.02
N LYS A 105 -1.49 -7.83 0.24
CA LYS A 105 -1.49 -8.86 -0.79
C LYS A 105 -2.50 -8.57 -1.88
N GLU A 106 -3.69 -8.10 -1.54
CA GLU A 106 -4.69 -7.71 -2.53
C GLU A 106 -4.28 -6.46 -3.31
N ALA A 107 -3.74 -5.43 -2.64
CA ALA A 107 -3.27 -4.22 -3.32
C ALA A 107 -2.09 -4.50 -4.28
N VAL A 108 -1.12 -5.33 -3.85
CA VAL A 108 -0.01 -5.79 -4.70
C VAL A 108 -0.52 -6.73 -5.80
N GLY A 109 -1.51 -7.58 -5.50
CA GLY A 109 -2.15 -8.47 -6.45
C GLY A 109 -2.66 -7.71 -7.68
N ARG A 110 -3.26 -6.53 -7.49
CA ARG A 110 -3.71 -5.66 -8.58
C ARG A 110 -2.59 -5.15 -9.49
N ILE A 111 -1.35 -5.03 -8.99
CA ILE A 111 -0.18 -4.72 -9.85
C ILE A 111 0.07 -5.89 -10.80
N PHE A 112 0.03 -7.12 -10.29
CA PHE A 112 0.16 -8.32 -11.12
C PHE A 112 -1.02 -8.52 -12.06
N GLU A 113 -2.26 -8.24 -11.64
CA GLU A 113 -3.44 -8.27 -12.52
C GLU A 113 -3.29 -7.28 -13.68
N ASN A 114 -2.77 -6.08 -13.41
CA ASN A 114 -2.54 -5.07 -14.43
C ASN A 114 -1.40 -5.43 -15.40
N LEU A 115 -0.44 -6.28 -14.97
CA LEU A 115 0.60 -6.82 -15.85
C LEU A 115 0.06 -7.97 -16.70
N ASN A 116 -0.57 -8.95 -16.06
CA ASN A 116 -1.14 -10.13 -16.71
C ASN A 116 -2.27 -10.72 -15.86
N PHE A 117 -3.51 -10.38 -16.24
CA PHE A 117 -4.72 -10.82 -15.55
C PHE A 117 -4.82 -12.35 -15.44
N GLU A 118 -4.66 -13.07 -16.55
CA GLU A 118 -4.81 -14.53 -16.55
C GLU A 118 -3.78 -15.20 -15.66
N ARG A 119 -2.52 -14.83 -15.81
CA ARG A 119 -1.44 -15.43 -15.04
C ARG A 119 -1.55 -15.13 -13.55
N HIS A 120 -2.05 -13.94 -13.21
CA HIS A 120 -2.32 -13.58 -11.82
C HIS A 120 -3.26 -14.60 -11.18
N HIS A 121 -4.45 -14.78 -11.75
CA HIS A 121 -5.48 -15.66 -11.19
C HIS A 121 -5.12 -17.15 -11.28
N LEU A 122 -4.41 -17.57 -12.33
CA LEU A 122 -4.05 -18.98 -12.52
C LEU A 122 -2.86 -19.45 -11.68
N SER A 123 -1.91 -18.57 -11.36
CA SER A 123 -0.60 -19.03 -10.85
C SER A 123 0.06 -18.16 -9.78
N ILE A 124 -0.32 -16.89 -9.65
CA ILE A 124 0.35 -15.93 -8.76
C ILE A 124 -0.45 -15.70 -7.48
N ALA A 125 -1.75 -15.40 -7.58
CA ALA A 125 -2.60 -14.97 -6.47
C ALA A 125 -2.48 -15.86 -5.22
N ARG A 126 -2.51 -17.18 -5.44
CA ARG A 126 -2.39 -18.17 -4.36
C ARG A 126 -1.03 -18.15 -3.67
N ASN A 127 0.04 -17.93 -4.42
CA ASN A 127 1.42 -18.03 -3.94
C ASN A 127 2.05 -16.67 -3.59
N LEU A 128 1.36 -15.57 -3.91
CA LEU A 128 1.82 -14.21 -3.62
C LEU A 128 2.00 -14.03 -2.12
N LYS A 129 3.19 -13.57 -1.75
CA LYS A 129 3.58 -13.12 -0.42
C LYS A 129 4.08 -11.70 -0.53
N VAL A 130 3.79 -10.89 0.48
CA VAL A 130 4.22 -9.49 0.55
C VAL A 130 4.94 -9.28 1.87
N ARG A 131 6.00 -8.48 1.84
CA ARG A 131 6.74 -8.09 3.05
C ARG A 131 6.92 -6.59 3.08
N LEU A 132 6.63 -5.99 4.23
CA LEU A 132 6.96 -4.59 4.49
C LEU A 132 8.39 -4.49 5.02
N GLU A 133 9.21 -3.67 4.38
CA GLU A 133 10.53 -3.30 4.91
C GLU A 133 10.52 -1.82 5.34
N CYS A 134 11.22 -1.52 6.43
CA CYS A 134 11.65 -0.14 6.68
C CYS A 134 12.89 0.11 5.83
N ALA A 135 12.98 1.28 5.19
CA ALA A 135 14.16 1.72 4.45
C ALA A 135 15.45 1.47 5.25
N LYS A 136 16.14 0.37 4.92
CA LYS A 136 17.57 0.20 5.15
C LYS A 136 18.20 0.32 3.78
N THR A 137 19.13 1.27 3.67
CA THR A 137 20.01 1.58 2.54
C THR A 137 20.16 0.39 1.60
N ARG A 138 19.41 0.37 0.48
CA ARG A 138 19.76 -0.49 -0.66
C ARG A 138 21.09 0.05 -1.20
N LEU A 139 22.20 -0.50 -0.72
CA LEU A 139 23.47 -0.39 -1.42
C LEU A 139 23.25 -1.09 -2.76
N HIS A 140 23.13 -0.28 -3.82
CA HIS A 140 23.14 -0.76 -5.20
C HIS A 140 24.32 -1.72 -5.39
N SER A 141 24.01 -3.01 -5.47
CA SER A 141 24.91 -4.02 -6.01
C SER A 141 24.09 -4.76 -7.06
N PHE A 142 24.08 -4.19 -8.26
CA PHE A 142 23.74 -4.91 -9.46
C PHE A 142 24.92 -5.84 -9.79
N PHE A 143 24.64 -7.13 -9.95
CA PHE A 143 25.49 -8.09 -10.66
C PHE A 143 24.70 -8.60 -11.85
#